data_AF-A0A0A0BHI8-F1
#
_entry.id   AF-A0A0A0BHI8-F1
#
_cell.length_a   1.000
_cell.length_b   1.000
_cell.length_c   1.000
_cell.angle_alpha   90.00
_cell.angle_beta   90.00
_cell.angle_gamma   90.00
#
_symmetry.space_group_name_H-M   'P 1'
#
loop_
_entity.id
_entity.type
_entity.pdbx_description
1 polymer ?
#
loop_
_entity_poly.entity_id
_entity_poly.type
_entity_poly.pdbx_seq_one_letter_code
_entity_poly.pdbx_strand_id
1 'polypeptide(L)'
;MKITRQTQRLFRLQQGFFYILLVIVIVLLAKLSIDTNRQFDWTANNRHTLSESSIELLKEIDNAINIQVFISPNDQLRPATVELLSRYQAHTDKLDISYIDPAFSPDQVRALNIQQQGEMVVSQGEQQQHVFDLSEQSLTNALITVSRQQEQWLVFIEGHGERSLFEQSNFSLSTWAQQLQSQGFKLHAQNLVKTPEIPDNTAALVITSPTRDWLTGEVALIKDYLDQGGNLLWLAEPEQTDSLNALSESLGINFVAGTVLDPNTAMLGIDDPRFVLISDYANHPVGVATASVSLLAEATALQQSESESSRNWRYLILLNSQPDAWVESNAITQENIPLQQFDEGADLHGPFSLGYVLTREQQAQSRDQRVAIIGDSDFVSNAYIGNAANLDLAMALVNWLAHDDKLIKIPVKTSVGTQLSLTKNQSLILGLGFLVVLPLTLLAIGLGIWWRRRRR
;
A
#
# COMPACT_ATOMS: atom_id res chain seq x y z
N MET A 1 -26.02 -76.20 0.26
CA MET A 1 -27.01 -75.57 -0.65
C MET A 1 -26.49 -75.67 -2.09
N LYS A 2 -27.23 -76.32 -3.01
CA LYS A 2 -26.85 -76.36 -4.43
C LYS A 2 -27.32 -75.07 -5.10
N ILE A 3 -26.38 -74.24 -5.55
CA ILE A 3 -26.67 -72.99 -6.26
C ILE A 3 -27.32 -73.37 -7.60
N THR A 4 -28.56 -72.92 -7.83
CA THR A 4 -29.32 -73.18 -9.05
C THR A 4 -28.77 -72.35 -10.23
N ARG A 5 -28.90 -72.83 -11.48
CA ARG A 5 -28.44 -72.09 -12.68
C ARG A 5 -29.04 -70.68 -12.81
N GLN A 6 -30.25 -70.47 -12.25
CA GLN A 6 -30.90 -69.16 -12.20
C GLN A 6 -30.19 -68.19 -11.24
N THR A 7 -29.77 -68.64 -10.06
CA THR A 7 -29.02 -67.79 -9.11
C THR A 7 -27.63 -67.43 -9.66
N GLN A 8 -26.96 -68.35 -10.36
CA GLN A 8 -25.70 -68.03 -11.05
C GLN A 8 -25.85 -66.98 -12.17
N ARG A 9 -26.96 -66.99 -12.92
CA ARG A 9 -27.25 -65.95 -13.93
C ARG A 9 -27.55 -64.59 -13.30
N LEU A 10 -28.31 -64.58 -12.19
CA LEU A 10 -28.59 -63.35 -11.44
C LEU A 10 -27.29 -62.72 -10.89
N PHE A 11 -26.39 -63.53 -10.33
CA PHE A 11 -25.09 -63.05 -9.86
C PHE A 11 -24.23 -62.48 -10.99
N ARG A 12 -24.20 -63.10 -12.17
CA ARG A 12 -23.48 -62.56 -13.34
C ARG A 12 -24.07 -61.25 -13.85
N LEU A 13 -25.40 -61.11 -13.85
CA LEU A 13 -26.08 -59.87 -14.23
C LEU A 13 -25.82 -58.77 -13.19
N GLN A 14 -25.87 -59.09 -11.90
CA GLN A 14 -25.54 -58.16 -10.83
C GLN A 14 -24.08 -57.71 -10.90
N GLN A 15 -23.15 -58.63 -11.18
CA GLN A 15 -21.74 -58.31 -11.41
C GLN A 15 -21.56 -57.43 -12.66
N GLY A 16 -22.24 -57.76 -13.77
CA GLY A 16 -22.23 -56.94 -14.99
C GLY A 16 -22.74 -55.52 -14.75
N PHE A 17 -23.86 -55.37 -14.05
CA PHE A 17 -24.42 -54.07 -13.68
C PHE A 17 -23.48 -53.30 -12.75
N PHE A 18 -22.87 -53.97 -11.77
CA PHE A 18 -21.87 -53.36 -10.90
C PHE A 18 -20.67 -52.83 -11.68
N TYR A 19 -20.11 -53.61 -12.61
CA TYR A 19 -18.98 -53.15 -13.43
C TYR A 19 -19.34 -52.00 -14.36
N ILE A 20 -20.55 -52.02 -14.95
CA ILE A 20 -21.04 -50.90 -15.77
C ILE A 20 -21.16 -49.64 -14.92
N LEU A 21 -21.78 -49.74 -13.74
CA LEU A 21 -21.94 -48.60 -12.83
C LEU A 21 -20.59 -48.08 -12.32
N LEU A 22 -19.64 -48.98 -12.03
CA LEU A 22 -18.27 -48.62 -11.67
C LEU A 22 -17.59 -47.82 -12.79
N VAL A 23 -17.67 -48.28 -14.04
CA VAL A 23 -17.10 -47.57 -15.19
C VAL A 23 -17.74 -46.19 -15.37
N ILE A 24 -19.07 -46.08 -15.23
CA ILE A 24 -19.78 -44.81 -15.30
C ILE A 24 -19.28 -43.84 -14.22
N VAL A 25 -19.14 -44.32 -12.98
CA VAL A 25 -18.62 -43.52 -11.87
C VAL A 25 -17.18 -43.07 -12.15
N ILE A 26 -16.31 -43.95 -12.66
CA ILE A 26 -14.92 -43.58 -13.02
C ILE A 26 -14.91 -42.51 -14.11
N VAL A 27 -15.76 -42.62 -15.14
CA VAL A 27 -15.85 -41.62 -16.22
C VAL A 27 -16.37 -40.28 -15.69
N LEU A 28 -17.39 -40.30 -14.82
CA LEU A 28 -17.91 -39.08 -14.19
C LEU A 28 -16.88 -38.42 -13.28
N LEU A 29 -16.13 -39.21 -12.50
CA LEU A 29 -15.03 -38.71 -11.67
C LEU A 29 -13.88 -38.16 -12.50
N ALA A 30 -13.52 -38.82 -13.61
CA ALA A 30 -12.50 -38.31 -14.53
C ALA A 30 -12.95 -36.99 -15.17
N LYS A 31 -14.20 -36.90 -15.63
CA LYS A 31 -14.76 -35.66 -16.17
C LYS A 31 -14.80 -34.56 -15.13
N LEU A 32 -15.28 -34.85 -13.92
CA LEU A 32 -15.30 -33.89 -12.81
C LEU A 32 -13.88 -33.44 -12.47
N SER A 33 -12.90 -34.34 -12.48
CA SER A 33 -11.49 -34.00 -12.23
C SER A 33 -10.89 -33.10 -13.30
N ILE A 34 -11.32 -33.21 -14.55
CA ILE A 34 -10.83 -32.37 -15.66
C ILE A 34 -11.54 -31.01 -15.65
N ASP A 35 -12.86 -30.99 -15.42
CA ASP A 35 -13.66 -29.76 -15.44
C ASP A 35 -13.48 -28.92 -14.16
N THR A 36 -13.03 -29.52 -13.05
CA THR A 36 -12.93 -28.86 -11.74
C THR A 36 -11.49 -28.79 -11.25
N ASN A 37 -10.67 -27.92 -11.84
CA ASN A 37 -9.33 -27.61 -11.33
C ASN A 37 -9.40 -26.60 -10.16
N ARG A 38 -10.15 -26.93 -9.10
CA ARG A 38 -10.20 -26.09 -7.89
C ARG A 38 -8.97 -26.35 -7.03
N GLN A 39 -8.11 -25.35 -6.95
CA GLN A 39 -6.96 -25.34 -6.05
C GLN A 39 -7.32 -24.55 -4.79
N PHE A 40 -6.97 -25.11 -3.64
CA PHE A 40 -7.13 -24.44 -2.36
C PHE A 40 -5.74 -24.15 -1.82
N ASP A 41 -5.47 -22.89 -1.52
CA ASP A 41 -4.24 -22.47 -0.88
C ASP A 41 -4.43 -22.55 0.64
N TRP A 42 -3.63 -23.40 1.28
CA TRP A 42 -3.64 -23.60 2.74
C TRP A 42 -2.47 -22.87 3.42
N THR A 43 -1.70 -22.09 2.68
CA THR A 43 -0.59 -21.34 3.25
C THR A 43 -1.12 -20.15 4.05
N ALA A 44 -0.50 -19.86 5.19
CA ALA A 44 -0.94 -18.79 6.10
C ALA A 44 -1.01 -17.40 5.43
N ASN A 45 -0.29 -17.20 4.33
CA ASN A 45 -0.21 -15.93 3.61
C ASN A 45 -0.74 -16.03 2.17
N ASN A 46 -1.50 -17.07 1.81
CA ASN A 46 -2.06 -17.23 0.46
C ASN A 46 -0.98 -17.12 -0.65
N ARG A 47 0.20 -17.70 -0.44
CA ARG A 47 1.39 -17.52 -1.30
C ARG A 47 1.21 -18.07 -2.72
N HIS A 48 0.30 -19.01 -2.91
CA HIS A 48 -0.02 -19.66 -4.19
C HIS A 48 -1.31 -19.12 -4.81
N THR A 49 -1.95 -18.12 -4.21
CA THR A 49 -3.11 -17.41 -4.77
C THR A 49 -2.76 -15.95 -4.97
N LEU A 50 -3.42 -15.28 -5.92
CA LEU A 50 -3.27 -13.83 -6.07
C LEU A 50 -4.04 -13.12 -4.96
N SER A 51 -3.51 -11.99 -4.52
CA SER A 51 -4.25 -11.09 -3.63
C SER A 51 -5.50 -10.53 -4.32
N GLU A 52 -6.50 -10.16 -3.52
CA GLU A 52 -7.70 -9.50 -4.02
C GLU A 52 -7.34 -8.21 -4.78
N SER A 53 -6.38 -7.43 -4.27
CA SER A 53 -5.84 -6.23 -4.93
C SER A 53 -5.33 -6.51 -6.34
N SER A 54 -4.51 -7.56 -6.52
CA SER A 54 -4.02 -7.94 -7.85
C SER A 54 -5.16 -8.40 -8.75
N ILE A 55 -6.13 -9.16 -8.23
CA ILE A 55 -7.28 -9.60 -9.02
C ILE A 55 -8.14 -8.41 -9.47
N GLU A 56 -8.33 -7.41 -8.62
CA GLU A 56 -9.05 -6.18 -8.95
C GLU A 56 -8.31 -5.36 -10.02
N LEU A 57 -6.99 -5.21 -9.89
CA LEU A 57 -6.16 -4.60 -10.93
C LEU A 57 -6.38 -5.28 -12.29
N LEU A 58 -6.33 -6.62 -12.32
CA LEU A 58 -6.45 -7.38 -13.57
C LEU A 58 -7.81 -7.22 -14.26
N LYS A 59 -8.87 -6.89 -13.51
CA LYS A 59 -10.20 -6.58 -14.07
C LYS A 59 -10.26 -5.18 -14.69
N GLU A 60 -9.47 -4.24 -14.16
CA GLU A 60 -9.43 -2.85 -14.62
C GLU A 60 -8.50 -2.61 -15.81
N ILE A 61 -7.64 -3.59 -16.15
CA ILE A 61 -6.78 -3.53 -17.34
C ILE A 61 -7.67 -3.54 -18.58
N ASP A 62 -7.61 -2.47 -19.37
CA ASP A 62 -8.39 -2.34 -20.59
C ASP A 62 -7.65 -2.85 -21.84
N ASN A 63 -6.35 -2.55 -21.93
CA ASN A 63 -5.50 -2.84 -23.09
C ASN A 63 -4.61 -4.07 -22.87
N ALA A 64 -4.17 -4.70 -23.95
CA ALA A 64 -3.23 -5.81 -23.87
C ALA A 64 -1.86 -5.35 -23.33
N ILE A 65 -1.26 -6.15 -22.45
CA ILE A 65 0.07 -5.92 -21.87
C ILE A 65 0.97 -7.07 -22.28
N ASN A 66 2.15 -6.75 -22.79
CA ASN A 66 3.15 -7.74 -23.19
C ASN A 66 4.13 -7.98 -22.05
N ILE A 67 4.34 -9.24 -21.69
CA ILE A 67 5.31 -9.69 -20.70
C ILE A 67 6.33 -10.58 -21.40
N GLN A 68 7.56 -10.10 -21.52
CA GLN A 68 8.68 -10.83 -22.10
C GLN A 68 9.57 -11.39 -20.99
N VAL A 69 9.62 -12.70 -20.87
CA VAL A 69 10.37 -13.40 -19.83
C VAL A 69 11.68 -13.91 -20.42
N PHE A 70 12.80 -13.34 -19.98
CA PHE A 70 14.13 -13.71 -20.43
C PHE A 70 14.68 -14.85 -19.59
N ILE A 71 14.44 -16.08 -20.01
CA ILE A 71 14.81 -17.27 -19.26
C ILE A 71 15.16 -18.46 -20.15
N SER A 72 16.27 -19.12 -19.84
CA SER A 72 16.72 -20.30 -20.56
C SER A 72 15.79 -21.51 -20.31
N PRO A 73 15.57 -22.41 -21.29
CA PRO A 73 14.61 -23.50 -21.15
C PRO A 73 14.81 -24.45 -19.97
N ASN A 74 16.07 -24.62 -19.55
CA ASN A 74 16.49 -25.54 -18.48
C ASN A 74 16.84 -24.81 -17.17
N ASP A 75 16.50 -23.52 -17.07
CA ASP A 75 16.78 -22.74 -15.86
C ASP A 75 15.90 -23.18 -14.68
N GLN A 76 16.45 -23.14 -13.47
CA GLN A 76 15.76 -23.53 -12.24
C GLN A 76 14.59 -22.61 -11.90
N LEU A 77 14.62 -21.35 -12.34
CA LEU A 77 13.58 -20.36 -12.08
C LEU A 77 12.36 -20.52 -12.99
N ARG A 78 12.48 -21.28 -14.09
CA ARG A 78 11.44 -21.35 -15.12
C ARG A 78 10.13 -21.93 -14.61
N PRO A 79 10.09 -23.05 -13.86
CA PRO A 79 8.84 -23.57 -13.32
C PRO A 79 8.12 -22.57 -12.42
N ALA A 80 8.85 -21.89 -11.53
CA ALA A 80 8.29 -20.88 -10.63
C ALA A 80 7.75 -19.66 -11.38
N THR A 81 8.43 -19.24 -12.46
CA THR A 81 8.00 -18.12 -13.30
C THR A 81 6.71 -18.45 -14.05
N VAL A 82 6.63 -19.65 -14.64
CA VAL A 82 5.41 -20.14 -15.31
C VAL A 82 4.25 -20.25 -14.32
N GLU A 83 4.50 -20.75 -13.11
CA GLU A 83 3.48 -20.82 -12.05
C GLU A 83 2.98 -19.42 -11.66
N LEU A 84 3.87 -18.44 -11.46
CA LEU A 84 3.48 -17.06 -11.17
C LEU A 84 2.61 -16.48 -12.30
N LEU A 85 3.07 -16.53 -13.55
CA LEU A 85 2.37 -15.91 -14.68
C LEU A 85 1.05 -16.59 -15.03
N SER A 86 0.98 -17.92 -14.88
CA SER A 86 -0.29 -18.66 -15.11
C SER A 86 -1.39 -18.25 -14.13
N ARG A 87 -1.04 -17.88 -12.89
CA ARG A 87 -2.00 -17.34 -11.92
C ARG A 87 -2.60 -16.01 -12.40
N TYR A 88 -1.80 -15.16 -13.04
CA TYR A 88 -2.29 -13.90 -13.62
C TYR A 88 -3.17 -14.16 -14.86
N GLN A 89 -2.75 -15.04 -15.78
CA GLN A 89 -3.52 -15.40 -16.97
C GLN A 89 -4.86 -16.08 -16.66
N ALA A 90 -4.98 -16.72 -15.49
CA ALA A 90 -6.25 -17.30 -15.04
C ALA A 90 -7.34 -16.24 -14.77
N HIS A 91 -6.95 -14.99 -14.51
CA HIS A 91 -7.87 -13.90 -14.17
C HIS A 91 -8.07 -12.87 -15.29
N THR A 92 -7.20 -12.86 -16.31
CA THR A 92 -7.33 -11.97 -17.47
C THR A 92 -6.70 -12.59 -18.71
N ASP A 93 -7.33 -12.37 -19.87
CA ASP A 93 -6.85 -12.76 -21.18
C ASP A 93 -6.00 -11.68 -21.87
N LYS A 94 -5.83 -10.52 -21.21
CA LYS A 94 -5.12 -9.35 -21.76
C LYS A 94 -3.61 -9.37 -21.55
N LEU A 95 -3.06 -10.44 -20.95
CA LEU A 95 -1.63 -10.59 -20.72
C LEU A 95 -1.03 -11.53 -21.77
N ASP A 96 -0.26 -10.95 -22.71
CA ASP A 96 0.50 -11.71 -23.68
C ASP A 96 1.89 -12.04 -23.12
N ILE A 97 2.17 -13.32 -22.93
CA ILE A 97 3.39 -13.80 -22.26
C ILE A 97 4.25 -14.56 -23.25
N SER A 98 5.48 -14.10 -23.42
CA SER A 98 6.49 -14.72 -24.27
C SER A 98 7.71 -15.13 -23.45
N TYR A 99 8.22 -16.33 -23.70
CA TYR A 99 9.44 -16.83 -23.06
C TYR A 99 10.57 -16.80 -24.09
N ILE A 100 11.59 -16.00 -23.83
CA ILE A 100 12.72 -15.75 -24.72
C ILE A 100 13.96 -16.35 -24.09
N ASP A 101 14.65 -17.21 -24.83
CA ASP A 101 15.96 -17.71 -24.42
C ASP A 101 17.02 -16.63 -24.69
N PRO A 102 17.67 -16.06 -23.64
CA PRO A 102 18.68 -15.02 -23.80
C PRO A 102 19.86 -15.46 -24.66
N ALA A 103 20.18 -16.76 -24.69
CA ALA A 103 21.31 -17.29 -25.46
C ALA A 103 21.05 -17.27 -26.98
N PHE A 104 19.78 -17.39 -27.40
CA PHE A 104 19.40 -17.38 -28.82
C PHE A 104 18.95 -16.00 -29.32
N SER A 105 18.73 -15.03 -28.42
CA SER A 105 18.27 -13.67 -28.77
C SER A 105 19.17 -12.56 -28.21
N PRO A 106 20.49 -12.54 -28.52
CA PRO A 106 21.44 -11.58 -27.94
C PRO A 106 21.12 -10.12 -28.30
N ASP A 107 20.47 -9.87 -29.44
CA ASP A 107 20.12 -8.50 -29.84
C ASP A 107 19.02 -7.89 -28.95
N GLN A 108 18.04 -8.70 -28.54
CA GLN A 108 16.99 -8.26 -27.60
C GLN A 108 17.55 -8.05 -26.20
N VAL A 109 18.46 -8.92 -25.74
CA VAL A 109 19.16 -8.77 -24.47
C VAL A 109 19.91 -7.45 -24.39
N ARG A 110 20.58 -7.03 -25.48
CA ARG A 110 21.27 -5.74 -25.53
C ARG A 110 20.31 -4.56 -25.63
N ALA A 111 19.28 -4.66 -26.46
CA ALA A 111 18.33 -3.58 -26.69
C ALA A 111 17.54 -3.23 -25.42
N LEU A 112 17.12 -4.25 -24.66
CA LEU A 112 16.37 -4.10 -23.42
C LEU A 112 17.27 -4.07 -22.19
N ASN A 113 18.60 -4.16 -22.34
CA ASN A 113 19.55 -4.15 -21.22
C ASN A 113 19.26 -5.20 -20.13
N ILE A 114 18.95 -6.43 -20.55
CA ILE A 114 18.64 -7.54 -19.64
C ILE A 114 19.88 -7.93 -18.83
N GLN A 115 19.70 -8.07 -17.51
CA GLN A 115 20.79 -8.20 -16.55
C GLN A 115 20.91 -9.61 -15.97
N GLN A 116 19.82 -10.38 -15.93
CA GLN A 116 19.80 -11.70 -15.28
C GLN A 116 18.80 -12.69 -15.90
N GLN A 117 18.93 -13.97 -15.53
CA GLN A 117 17.95 -15.01 -15.87
C GLN A 117 16.66 -14.80 -15.06
N GLY A 118 15.52 -15.00 -15.70
CA GLY A 118 14.21 -14.83 -15.08
C GLY A 118 13.73 -13.38 -14.97
N GLU A 119 14.46 -12.44 -15.58
CA GLU A 119 14.02 -11.06 -15.69
C GLU A 119 12.80 -10.95 -16.63
N MET A 120 11.80 -10.20 -16.19
CA MET A 120 10.59 -9.95 -16.98
C MET A 120 10.55 -8.50 -17.41
N VAL A 121 10.30 -8.27 -18.70
CA VAL A 121 10.05 -6.94 -19.25
C VAL A 121 8.55 -6.83 -19.52
N VAL A 122 7.88 -5.99 -18.74
CA VAL A 122 6.46 -5.69 -18.87
C VAL A 122 6.33 -4.43 -19.70
N SER A 123 5.46 -4.42 -20.71
CA SER A 123 5.31 -3.27 -21.61
C SER A 123 3.88 -3.06 -22.10
N GLN A 124 3.50 -1.80 -22.25
CA GLN A 124 2.25 -1.35 -22.87
C GLN A 124 2.51 -0.03 -23.60
N GLY A 125 2.38 -0.05 -24.93
CA GLY A 125 2.72 1.13 -25.76
C GLY A 125 4.21 1.49 -25.63
N GLU A 126 4.51 2.72 -25.23
CA GLU A 126 5.88 3.20 -24.99
C GLU A 126 6.37 2.95 -23.56
N GLN A 127 5.46 2.59 -22.64
CA GLN A 127 5.81 2.34 -21.24
C GLN A 127 6.40 0.94 -21.09
N GLN A 128 7.53 0.86 -20.39
CA GLN A 128 8.24 -0.38 -20.12
C GLN A 128 8.75 -0.41 -18.68
N GLN A 129 8.60 -1.55 -18.02
CA GLN A 129 9.09 -1.77 -16.67
C GLN A 129 9.81 -3.12 -16.56
N HIS A 130 10.96 -3.11 -15.90
CA HIS A 130 11.74 -4.31 -15.59
C HIS A 130 11.33 -4.88 -14.23
N VAL A 131 11.16 -6.20 -14.18
CA VAL A 131 10.90 -6.95 -12.96
C VAL A 131 12.01 -7.97 -12.77
N PHE A 132 12.73 -7.84 -11.66
CA PHE A 132 13.94 -8.58 -11.36
C PHE A 132 13.72 -9.77 -10.42
N ASP A 133 12.51 -9.93 -9.87
CA ASP A 133 12.18 -10.98 -8.93
C ASP A 133 10.90 -11.72 -9.35
N LEU A 134 10.65 -12.87 -8.70
CA LEU A 134 9.46 -13.68 -8.92
C LEU A 134 8.39 -13.40 -7.85
N SER A 135 8.20 -12.13 -7.49
CA SER A 135 7.17 -11.73 -6.53
C SER A 135 5.92 -11.20 -7.22
N GLU A 136 4.76 -11.45 -6.59
CA GLU A 136 3.51 -10.83 -7.01
C GLU A 136 3.59 -9.30 -6.89
N GLN A 137 4.24 -8.78 -5.84
CA GLN A 137 4.33 -7.34 -5.61
C GLN A 137 5.02 -6.62 -6.77
N SER A 138 6.21 -7.07 -7.17
CA SER A 138 6.97 -6.43 -8.25
C SER A 138 6.27 -6.56 -9.60
N LEU A 139 5.61 -7.69 -9.88
CA LEU A 139 4.85 -7.87 -11.11
C LEU A 139 3.57 -7.01 -11.13
N THR A 140 2.78 -6.99 -10.07
CA THR A 140 1.58 -6.13 -9.94
C THR A 140 1.98 -4.65 -10.09
N ASN A 141 3.05 -4.22 -9.44
CA ASN A 141 3.55 -2.85 -9.55
C ASN A 141 4.01 -2.50 -10.97
N ALA A 142 4.64 -3.43 -11.68
CA ALA A 142 4.99 -3.24 -13.08
C ALA A 142 3.76 -3.12 -13.97
N LEU A 143 2.72 -3.93 -13.73
CA LEU A 143 1.44 -3.81 -14.43
C LEU A 143 0.76 -2.48 -14.16
N ILE A 144 0.77 -1.99 -12.92
CA ILE A 144 0.26 -0.65 -12.56
C ILE A 144 1.04 0.41 -13.35
N THR A 145 2.36 0.38 -13.26
CA THR A 145 3.26 1.36 -13.90
C THR A 145 3.01 1.46 -15.40
N VAL A 146 2.98 0.34 -16.12
CA VAL A 146 2.76 0.37 -17.58
C VAL A 146 1.32 0.66 -17.97
N SER A 147 0.35 0.45 -17.09
CA SER A 147 -1.06 0.76 -17.34
C SER A 147 -1.40 2.24 -17.17
N ARG A 148 -0.48 3.04 -16.61
CA ARG A 148 -0.64 4.49 -16.51
C ARG A 148 -0.51 5.12 -17.89
N GLN A 149 -1.47 5.98 -18.24
CA GLN A 149 -1.54 6.59 -19.57
C GLN A 149 -0.49 7.69 -19.79
N GLN A 150 0.02 8.30 -18.72
CA GLN A 150 0.98 9.39 -18.79
C GLN A 150 2.01 9.33 -17.66
N GLU A 151 3.23 9.79 -17.96
CA GLU A 151 4.25 10.02 -16.94
C GLU A 151 3.88 11.26 -16.12
N GLN A 152 3.42 11.05 -14.90
CA GLN A 152 2.99 12.11 -14.00
C GLN A 152 4.05 12.41 -12.96
N TRP A 153 4.38 13.69 -12.80
CA TRP A 153 5.32 14.14 -11.77
C TRP A 153 4.58 14.50 -10.50
N LEU A 154 5.08 13.99 -9.37
CA LEU A 154 4.76 14.52 -8.06
C LEU A 154 5.87 15.49 -7.67
N VAL A 155 5.51 16.75 -7.54
CA VAL A 155 6.47 17.83 -7.29
C VAL A 155 6.43 18.17 -5.81
N PHE A 156 7.50 17.85 -5.09
CA PHE A 156 7.65 18.13 -3.66
C PHE A 156 8.40 19.43 -3.48
N ILE A 157 7.83 20.39 -2.76
CA ILE A 157 8.52 21.65 -2.49
C ILE A 157 9.64 21.43 -1.47
N GLU A 158 10.79 22.04 -1.71
CA GLU A 158 11.93 22.08 -0.80
C GLU A 158 12.51 23.50 -0.69
N GLY A 159 13.09 23.81 0.47
CA GLY A 159 13.84 25.05 0.65
C GLY A 159 13.61 25.72 2.00
N HIS A 160 12.53 25.34 2.67
CA HIS A 160 12.03 25.97 3.88
C HIS A 160 11.94 24.96 5.04
N GLY A 161 12.60 23.80 4.90
CA GLY A 161 12.76 22.80 5.95
C GLY A 161 11.69 21.71 5.92
N GLU A 162 11.07 21.53 4.75
CA GLU A 162 10.20 20.41 4.41
C GLU A 162 10.92 19.07 4.52
N ARG A 163 10.14 17.99 4.61
CA ARG A 163 10.69 16.63 4.72
C ARG A 163 11.37 16.18 3.42
N SER A 164 12.59 15.68 3.53
CA SER A 164 13.39 15.20 2.40
C SER A 164 12.88 13.87 1.83
N LEU A 165 12.86 13.74 0.52
CA LEU A 165 12.56 12.48 -0.19
C LEU A 165 13.73 11.49 -0.20
N PHE A 166 14.95 11.96 0.04
CA PHE A 166 16.17 11.18 -0.25
C PHE A 166 16.92 10.75 1.01
N GLU A 167 16.70 11.46 2.12
CA GLU A 167 17.31 11.13 3.40
C GLU A 167 16.61 9.95 4.10
N GLN A 168 17.38 9.17 4.84
CA GLN A 168 16.90 7.96 5.54
C GLN A 168 16.57 8.22 7.01
N SER A 169 16.53 9.48 7.45
CA SER A 169 16.18 9.82 8.83
C SER A 169 14.70 9.53 9.10
N ASN A 170 14.35 9.33 10.37
CA ASN A 170 12.97 9.02 10.78
C ASN A 170 11.96 10.08 10.34
N PHE A 171 12.37 11.35 10.28
CA PHE A 171 11.55 12.48 9.86
C PHE A 171 11.42 12.61 8.33
N SER A 172 12.24 11.90 7.55
CA SER A 172 12.24 11.98 6.09
C SER A 172 11.17 11.09 5.44
N LEU A 173 11.00 11.21 4.12
CA LEU A 173 9.97 10.54 3.33
C LEU A 173 10.51 9.43 2.43
N SER A 174 11.76 8.99 2.60
CA SER A 174 12.41 8.06 1.65
C SER A 174 11.66 6.73 1.46
N THR A 175 11.03 6.21 2.50
CA THR A 175 10.23 4.98 2.42
C THR A 175 8.98 5.20 1.57
N TRP A 176 8.28 6.31 1.78
CA TRP A 176 7.10 6.66 0.97
C TRP A 176 7.50 6.96 -0.48
N ALA A 177 8.61 7.67 -0.68
CA ALA A 177 9.17 7.95 -2.00
C ALA A 177 9.46 6.66 -2.79
N GLN A 178 10.04 5.65 -2.15
CA GLN A 178 10.26 4.34 -2.78
C GLN A 178 8.94 3.65 -3.16
N GLN A 179 7.91 3.73 -2.31
CA GLN A 179 6.60 3.16 -2.63
C GLN A 179 5.95 3.87 -3.83
N LEU A 180 5.98 5.21 -3.85
CA LEU A 180 5.48 6.01 -4.97
C LEU A 180 6.21 5.68 -6.28
N GLN A 181 7.54 5.62 -6.26
CA GLN A 181 8.35 5.25 -7.42
C GLN A 181 8.05 3.83 -7.89
N SER A 182 7.85 2.88 -6.96
CA SER A 182 7.49 1.51 -7.30
C SER A 182 6.13 1.39 -7.99
N GLN A 183 5.24 2.36 -7.79
CA GLN A 183 3.95 2.45 -8.49
C GLN A 183 3.99 3.30 -9.76
N GLY A 184 5.18 3.75 -10.20
CA GLY A 184 5.37 4.45 -11.46
C GLY A 184 5.33 5.98 -11.37
N PHE A 185 5.23 6.57 -10.17
CA PHE A 185 5.33 8.03 -10.04
C PHE A 185 6.78 8.51 -10.21
N LYS A 186 6.95 9.61 -10.95
CA LYS A 186 8.23 10.34 -10.97
C LYS A 186 8.19 11.42 -9.89
N LEU A 187 9.21 11.43 -9.04
CA LEU A 187 9.29 12.39 -7.93
C LEU A 187 10.30 13.48 -8.27
N HIS A 188 9.89 14.74 -8.11
CA HIS A 188 10.73 15.89 -8.38
C HIS A 188 10.76 16.80 -7.15
N ALA A 189 11.94 17.03 -6.58
CA ALA A 189 12.12 18.02 -5.52
C ALA A 189 12.31 19.41 -6.16
N GLN A 190 11.49 20.38 -5.77
CA GLN A 190 11.41 21.69 -6.38
C GLN A 190 11.71 22.80 -5.37
N ASN A 191 12.78 23.55 -5.62
CA ASN A 191 13.08 24.76 -4.89
C ASN A 191 12.67 25.99 -5.71
N LEU A 192 11.59 26.66 -5.30
CA LEU A 192 11.01 27.79 -6.05
C LEU A 192 11.90 29.04 -6.05
N VAL A 193 12.78 29.21 -5.05
CA VAL A 193 13.78 30.30 -5.05
C VAL A 193 14.82 30.11 -6.16
N LYS A 194 15.29 28.87 -6.37
CA LYS A 194 16.30 28.55 -7.39
C LYS A 194 15.70 28.47 -8.79
N THR A 195 14.53 27.84 -8.90
CA THR A 195 13.83 27.63 -10.16
C THR A 195 12.36 27.98 -9.94
N PRO A 196 11.92 29.21 -10.27
CA PRO A 196 10.59 29.73 -9.96
C PRO A 196 9.53 29.26 -10.98
N GLU A 197 9.47 27.95 -11.20
CA GLU A 197 8.56 27.33 -12.15
C GLU A 197 8.09 25.97 -11.62
N ILE A 198 6.81 25.67 -11.82
CA ILE A 198 6.22 24.35 -11.55
C ILE A 198 6.01 23.69 -12.93
N PRO A 199 6.60 22.51 -13.19
CA PRO A 199 6.49 21.84 -14.49
C PRO A 199 5.04 21.55 -14.91
N ASP A 200 4.74 21.70 -16.21
CA ASP A 200 3.38 21.50 -16.76
C ASP A 200 2.82 20.07 -16.57
N ASN A 201 3.69 19.07 -16.51
CA ASN A 201 3.32 17.66 -16.30
C ASN A 201 3.18 17.27 -14.81
N THR A 202 3.08 18.26 -13.92
CA THR A 202 2.81 18.05 -12.50
C THR A 202 1.40 17.49 -12.32
N ALA A 203 1.30 16.28 -11.79
CA ALA A 203 0.03 15.69 -11.39
C ALA A 203 -0.48 16.26 -10.07
N ALA A 204 0.44 16.45 -9.11
CA ALA A 204 0.15 17.10 -7.85
C ALA A 204 1.41 17.76 -7.29
N LEU A 205 1.23 18.95 -6.72
CA LEU A 205 2.21 19.61 -5.88
C LEU A 205 2.07 19.06 -4.45
N VAL A 206 3.18 18.84 -3.76
CA VAL A 206 3.21 18.33 -2.38
C VAL A 206 3.99 19.28 -1.49
N ILE A 207 3.35 19.75 -0.42
CA ILE A 207 3.94 20.59 0.62
C ILE A 207 3.95 19.79 1.91
N THR A 208 5.13 19.55 2.50
CA THR A 208 5.29 18.71 3.70
C THR A 208 5.85 19.50 4.88
N SER A 209 4.97 20.27 5.51
CA SER A 209 5.20 21.13 6.70
C SER A 209 6.52 21.90 6.69
N PRO A 210 6.55 23.10 6.09
CA PRO A 210 7.73 23.96 6.13
C PRO A 210 7.96 24.52 7.54
N THR A 211 9.22 24.58 7.96
CA THR A 211 9.64 25.10 9.26
C THR A 211 10.22 26.52 9.18
N ARG A 212 10.25 27.12 7.99
CA ARG A 212 10.73 28.48 7.73
C ARG A 212 9.76 29.25 6.85
N ASP A 213 9.79 30.57 6.99
CA ASP A 213 8.92 31.47 6.24
C ASP A 213 9.21 31.43 4.74
N TRP A 214 8.13 31.35 3.96
CA TRP A 214 8.14 31.46 2.51
C TRP A 214 8.16 32.92 2.05
N LEU A 215 8.74 33.17 0.87
CA LEU A 215 8.65 34.47 0.23
C LEU A 215 7.29 34.66 -0.42
N THR A 216 6.78 35.89 -0.41
CA THR A 216 5.47 36.22 -1.00
C THR A 216 5.38 35.87 -2.49
N GLY A 217 6.50 35.95 -3.23
CA GLY A 217 6.57 35.55 -4.63
C GLY A 217 6.40 34.03 -4.84
N GLU A 218 6.90 33.22 -3.92
CA GLU A 218 6.76 31.75 -3.98
C GLU A 218 5.31 31.35 -3.73
N VAL A 219 4.68 31.97 -2.73
CA VAL A 219 3.25 31.76 -2.43
C VAL A 219 2.39 32.18 -3.61
N ALA A 220 2.74 33.26 -4.31
CA ALA A 220 2.05 33.69 -5.52
C ALA A 220 2.14 32.64 -6.65
N LEU A 221 3.32 32.03 -6.87
CA LEU A 221 3.48 30.95 -7.87
C LEU A 221 2.59 29.74 -7.58
N ILE A 222 2.48 29.33 -6.32
CA ILE A 222 1.59 28.21 -5.93
C ILE A 222 0.13 28.58 -6.16
N LYS A 223 -0.27 29.80 -5.80
CA LYS A 223 -1.63 30.27 -6.05
C LYS A 223 -1.95 30.32 -7.54
N ASP A 224 -1.04 30.81 -8.37
CA ASP A 224 -1.21 30.84 -9.82
C ASP A 224 -1.35 29.41 -10.39
N TYR A 225 -0.56 28.44 -9.89
CA TYR A 225 -0.69 27.02 -10.24
C TYR A 225 -2.06 26.45 -9.84
N LEU A 226 -2.57 26.79 -8.65
CA LEU A 226 -3.90 26.37 -8.22
C LEU A 226 -5.00 27.05 -9.04
N ASP A 227 -4.86 28.32 -9.41
CA ASP A 227 -5.85 29.02 -10.22
C ASP A 227 -5.92 28.46 -11.65
N GLN A 228 -4.82 27.89 -12.15
CA GLN A 228 -4.76 27.15 -13.42
C GLN A 228 -5.30 25.71 -13.34
N GLY A 229 -5.80 25.28 -12.17
CA GLY A 229 -6.41 23.97 -11.99
C GLY A 229 -5.43 22.88 -11.51
N GLY A 230 -4.24 23.25 -11.05
CA GLY A 230 -3.28 22.30 -10.47
C GLY A 230 -3.79 21.64 -9.18
N ASN A 231 -3.36 20.40 -8.93
CA ASN A 231 -3.73 19.65 -7.73
C ASN A 231 -2.68 19.83 -6.62
N LEU A 232 -3.11 19.76 -5.36
CA LEU A 232 -2.23 19.97 -4.19
C LEU A 232 -2.49 18.94 -3.09
N LEU A 233 -1.40 18.39 -2.55
CA LEU A 233 -1.38 17.74 -1.24
C LEU A 233 -0.64 18.65 -0.25
N TRP A 234 -1.35 19.15 0.75
CA TRP A 234 -0.75 19.95 1.82
C TRP A 234 -0.80 19.17 3.12
N LEU A 235 0.37 18.77 3.59
CA LEU A 235 0.55 18.14 4.89
C LEU A 235 1.07 19.19 5.87
N ALA A 236 0.34 19.37 6.96
CA ALA A 236 0.51 20.44 7.92
C ALA A 236 0.91 19.90 9.30
N GLU A 237 1.38 20.80 10.16
CA GLU A 237 1.69 20.54 11.58
C GLU A 237 1.05 21.64 12.45
N PRO A 238 0.94 21.44 13.77
CA PRO A 238 0.52 22.48 14.70
C PRO A 238 1.39 23.74 14.66
N GLU A 239 2.70 23.56 14.53
CA GLU A 239 3.67 24.66 14.43
C GLU A 239 3.87 25.08 12.97
N GLN A 240 2.92 25.85 12.44
CA GLN A 240 3.01 26.41 11.09
C GLN A 240 3.52 27.85 11.08
N THR A 241 4.22 28.20 10.00
CA THR A 241 4.60 29.60 9.73
C THR A 241 3.43 30.38 9.17
N ASP A 242 3.32 31.67 9.54
CA ASP A 242 2.28 32.57 9.02
C ASP A 242 2.40 32.83 7.51
N SER A 243 3.55 32.47 6.91
CA SER A 243 3.86 32.73 5.51
C SER A 243 2.89 32.06 4.52
N LEU A 244 2.22 30.96 4.92
CA LEU A 244 1.24 30.25 4.10
C LEU A 244 -0.22 30.67 4.36
N ASN A 245 -0.47 31.68 5.20
CA ASN A 245 -1.83 32.16 5.48
C ASN A 245 -2.58 32.62 4.22
N ALA A 246 -1.87 33.26 3.27
CA ALA A 246 -2.48 33.65 2.00
C ALA A 246 -2.92 32.45 1.14
N LEU A 247 -2.28 31.29 1.30
CA LEU A 247 -2.66 30.04 0.64
C LEU A 247 -3.88 29.42 1.34
N SER A 248 -3.88 29.32 2.67
CA SER A 248 -5.01 28.77 3.45
C SER A 248 -6.29 29.59 3.27
N GLU A 249 -6.19 30.93 3.25
CA GLU A 249 -7.30 31.83 2.94
C GLU A 249 -7.88 31.60 1.54
N SER A 250 -7.03 31.33 0.54
CA SER A 250 -7.47 31.05 -0.83
C SER A 250 -8.20 29.71 -0.96
N LEU A 251 -7.84 28.74 -0.11
CA LEU A 251 -8.48 27.43 -0.01
C LEU A 251 -9.68 27.45 0.94
N GLY A 252 -9.91 28.54 1.67
CA GLY A 252 -11.00 28.67 2.65
C GLY A 252 -10.85 27.70 3.82
N ILE A 253 -9.62 27.45 4.28
CA ILE A 253 -9.30 26.57 5.41
C ILE A 253 -8.55 27.37 6.47
N ASN A 254 -8.94 27.19 7.72
CA ASN A 254 -8.25 27.74 8.88
C ASN A 254 -7.64 26.58 9.68
N PHE A 255 -6.40 26.74 10.10
CA PHE A 255 -5.75 25.83 11.05
C PHE A 255 -6.08 26.29 12.47
N VAL A 256 -6.54 25.38 13.30
CA VAL A 256 -6.76 25.63 14.72
C VAL A 256 -5.42 25.53 15.42
N ALA A 257 -4.99 26.62 16.06
CA ALA A 257 -3.74 26.65 16.80
C ALA A 257 -3.76 25.63 17.95
N GLY A 258 -2.72 24.81 18.04
CA GLY A 258 -2.58 23.76 19.05
C GLY A 258 -2.55 22.36 18.47
N THR A 259 -2.30 21.39 19.36
CA THR A 259 -2.18 19.96 19.05
C THR A 259 -3.43 19.23 19.52
N VAL A 260 -3.97 18.38 18.67
CA VAL A 260 -5.13 17.53 19.00
C VAL A 260 -4.66 16.36 19.84
N LEU A 261 -5.29 16.18 21.00
CA LEU A 261 -5.06 15.10 21.94
C LEU A 261 -6.26 14.15 21.97
N ASP A 262 -6.00 12.85 21.89
CA ASP A 262 -7.01 11.79 21.98
C ASP A 262 -6.75 10.92 23.22
N PRO A 263 -7.60 11.02 24.26
CA PRO A 263 -7.43 10.26 25.50
C PRO A 263 -7.76 8.77 25.34
N ASN A 264 -8.45 8.38 24.27
CA ASN A 264 -8.95 7.01 24.08
C ASN A 264 -7.83 6.03 23.69
N THR A 265 -6.69 6.54 23.22
CA THR A 265 -5.53 5.75 22.79
C THR A 265 -4.91 4.96 23.95
N ALA A 266 -5.02 5.45 25.19
CA ALA A 266 -4.56 4.74 26.39
C ALA A 266 -5.30 3.40 26.59
N MET A 267 -6.59 3.32 26.22
CA MET A 267 -7.35 2.07 26.29
C MET A 267 -6.83 0.98 25.34
N LEU A 268 -6.07 1.40 24.32
CA LEU A 268 -5.47 0.53 23.31
C LEU A 268 -3.97 0.28 23.59
N GLY A 269 -3.47 0.74 24.74
CA GLY A 269 -2.08 0.57 25.16
C GLY A 269 -1.10 1.58 24.55
N ILE A 270 -1.61 2.72 24.07
CA ILE A 270 -0.82 3.86 23.60
C ILE A 270 -0.94 4.95 24.66
N ASP A 271 0.06 5.11 25.51
CA ASP A 271 0.00 6.03 26.65
C ASP A 271 0.18 7.52 26.27
N ASP A 272 0.62 7.81 25.04
CA ASP A 272 0.83 9.18 24.56
C ASP A 272 -0.43 9.70 23.85
N PRO A 273 -1.17 10.67 24.43
CA PRO A 273 -2.43 11.17 23.90
C PRO A 273 -2.23 12.03 22.65
N ARG A 274 -1.00 12.35 22.23
CA ARG A 274 -0.73 13.08 20.97
C ARG A 274 -0.95 12.21 19.74
N PHE A 275 -1.08 10.90 19.91
CA PHE A 275 -1.50 10.01 18.84
C PHE A 275 -3.01 10.07 18.69
N VAL A 276 -3.49 10.35 17.48
CA VAL A 276 -4.91 10.32 17.14
C VAL A 276 -5.17 9.19 16.17
N LEU A 277 -6.14 8.34 16.51
CA LEU A 277 -6.51 7.19 15.69
C LEU A 277 -7.72 7.52 14.81
N ILE A 278 -7.54 7.42 13.50
CA ILE A 278 -8.61 7.58 12.53
C ILE A 278 -9.16 6.21 12.18
N SER A 279 -10.40 5.96 12.63
CA SER A 279 -11.13 4.73 12.37
C SER A 279 -12.41 4.95 11.55
N ASP A 280 -12.88 6.19 11.47
CA ASP A 280 -14.05 6.58 10.69
C ASP A 280 -13.62 7.54 9.57
N TYR A 281 -13.70 7.06 8.34
CA TYR A 281 -13.39 7.83 7.15
C TYR A 281 -14.69 8.20 6.44
N ALA A 282 -14.72 9.37 5.83
CA ALA A 282 -15.85 9.72 4.98
C ALA A 282 -16.01 8.74 3.81
N ASN A 283 -17.26 8.59 3.35
CA ASN A 283 -17.61 7.82 2.16
C ASN A 283 -17.07 8.49 0.89
N HIS A 284 -15.78 8.30 0.67
CA HIS A 284 -14.97 8.86 -0.41
C HIS A 284 -14.00 7.78 -0.89
N PRO A 285 -13.60 7.73 -2.19
CA PRO A 285 -12.68 6.71 -2.68
C PRO A 285 -11.42 6.53 -1.83
N VAL A 286 -10.82 7.63 -1.35
CA VAL A 286 -9.66 7.60 -0.46
C VAL A 286 -9.97 6.92 0.89
N GLY A 287 -11.12 7.22 1.48
CA GLY A 287 -11.55 6.61 2.74
C GLY A 287 -11.84 5.12 2.57
N VAL A 288 -12.51 4.73 1.48
CA VAL A 288 -12.82 3.32 1.15
C VAL A 288 -11.56 2.49 0.92
N ALA A 289 -10.53 3.09 0.29
CA ALA A 289 -9.24 2.44 0.07
C ALA A 289 -8.43 2.23 1.35
N THR A 290 -8.73 2.98 2.41
CA THR A 290 -8.03 2.91 3.68
C THR A 290 -8.74 1.89 4.58
N ALA A 291 -8.37 0.62 4.44
CA ALA A 291 -9.12 -0.51 5.00
C ALA A 291 -9.05 -0.68 6.54
N SER A 292 -8.19 0.10 7.23
CA SER A 292 -7.94 -0.04 8.66
C SER A 292 -7.69 1.32 9.33
N VAL A 293 -7.39 1.31 10.62
CA VAL A 293 -7.10 2.50 11.42
C VAL A 293 -5.85 3.19 10.88
N SER A 294 -5.86 4.52 10.74
CA SER A 294 -4.65 5.33 10.52
C SER A 294 -4.25 5.99 11.82
N LEU A 295 -2.96 6.26 11.98
CA LEU A 295 -2.40 6.90 13.16
C LEU A 295 -1.76 8.22 12.73
N LEU A 296 -2.31 9.31 13.25
CA LEU A 296 -1.73 10.63 13.11
C LEU A 296 -0.96 10.99 14.39
N ALA A 297 0.24 11.55 14.24
CA ALA A 297 1.09 11.97 15.35
C ALA A 297 1.08 13.50 15.43
N GLU A 298 0.72 14.06 16.58
CA GLU A 298 0.76 15.51 16.81
C GLU A 298 -0.10 16.32 15.83
N ALA A 299 -1.29 15.83 15.49
CA ALA A 299 -2.14 16.48 14.49
C ALA A 299 -2.65 17.87 14.90
N THR A 300 -2.83 18.76 13.94
CA THR A 300 -3.57 20.03 14.05
C THR A 300 -4.98 19.90 13.48
N ALA A 301 -5.93 20.59 14.10
CA ALA A 301 -7.32 20.61 13.64
C ALA A 301 -7.53 21.64 12.51
N LEU A 302 -8.44 21.32 11.60
CA LEU A 302 -8.78 22.10 10.42
C LEU A 302 -10.24 22.54 10.50
N GLN A 303 -10.52 23.78 10.08
CA GLN A 303 -11.88 24.31 10.00
C GLN A 303 -12.13 24.98 8.65
N GLN A 304 -13.29 24.72 8.05
CA GLN A 304 -13.72 25.47 6.88
C GLN A 304 -14.03 26.93 7.25
N SER A 305 -13.49 27.86 6.47
CA SER A 305 -13.76 29.30 6.59
C SER A 305 -15.01 29.69 5.80
N GLU A 306 -15.86 30.56 6.35
CA GLU A 306 -17.07 31.09 5.69
C GLU A 306 -16.78 32.24 4.67
N SER A 307 -15.55 32.33 4.15
CA SER A 307 -15.14 33.40 3.23
C SER A 307 -15.73 33.24 1.81
N GLU A 308 -15.68 34.28 0.98
CA GLU A 308 -16.12 34.16 -0.43
C GLU A 308 -15.31 33.13 -1.22
N SER A 309 -14.03 32.95 -0.90
CA SER A 309 -13.15 31.95 -1.52
C SER A 309 -13.64 30.52 -1.31
N SER A 310 -14.35 30.24 -0.20
CA SER A 310 -14.89 28.91 0.07
C SER A 310 -16.13 28.56 -0.76
N ARG A 311 -16.73 29.52 -1.46
CA ARG A 311 -17.92 29.22 -2.31
C ARG A 311 -17.57 28.48 -3.60
N ASN A 312 -16.31 28.49 -4.03
CA ASN A 312 -15.87 27.87 -5.27
C ASN A 312 -15.42 26.41 -5.10
N TRP A 313 -15.27 25.95 -3.86
CA TRP A 313 -14.81 24.61 -3.52
C TRP A 313 -15.95 23.79 -2.91
N ARG A 314 -16.02 22.51 -3.26
CA ARG A 314 -16.81 21.52 -2.54
C ARG A 314 -15.90 20.85 -1.52
N TYR A 315 -16.24 21.00 -0.24
CA TYR A 315 -15.48 20.45 0.87
C TYR A 315 -16.05 19.11 1.30
N LEU A 316 -15.18 18.15 1.57
CA LEU A 316 -15.51 16.91 2.24
C LEU A 316 -14.48 16.69 3.35
N ILE A 317 -14.97 16.52 4.56
CA ILE A 317 -14.14 16.14 5.71
C ILE A 317 -13.76 14.68 5.50
N LEU A 318 -12.47 14.40 5.28
CA LEU A 318 -11.98 13.05 5.03
C LEU A 318 -11.68 12.32 6.34
N LEU A 319 -11.03 13.02 7.29
CA LEU A 319 -10.56 12.47 8.56
C LEU A 319 -11.16 13.28 9.71
N ASN A 320 -11.75 12.59 10.69
CA ASN A 320 -12.20 13.18 11.94
C ASN A 320 -11.52 12.52 13.14
N SER A 321 -11.25 13.31 14.17
CA SER A 321 -10.87 12.81 15.48
C SER A 321 -12.05 12.10 16.16
N GLN A 322 -11.75 11.38 17.25
CA GLN A 322 -12.79 10.90 18.15
C GLN A 322 -13.54 12.06 18.84
N PRO A 323 -14.80 11.87 19.28
CA PRO A 323 -15.59 12.92 19.94
C PRO A 323 -14.96 13.49 21.21
N ASP A 324 -14.26 12.64 21.99
CA ASP A 324 -13.66 13.03 23.26
C ASP A 324 -12.27 13.66 23.11
N ALA A 325 -11.79 13.86 21.89
CA ALA A 325 -10.55 14.56 21.63
C ALA A 325 -10.67 16.06 22.00
N TRP A 326 -9.55 16.68 22.34
CA TRP A 326 -9.48 18.13 22.58
C TRP A 326 -8.25 18.74 21.90
N VAL A 327 -8.24 20.05 21.73
CA VAL A 327 -7.05 20.79 21.25
C VAL A 327 -6.37 21.44 22.45
N GLU A 328 -5.10 21.09 22.68
CA GLU A 328 -4.22 21.75 23.64
C GLU A 328 -3.42 22.85 22.93
N SER A 329 -3.57 24.08 23.41
CA SER A 329 -2.93 25.27 22.83
C SER A 329 -1.56 25.57 23.42
N ASN A 330 -1.25 25.00 24.59
CA ASN A 330 0.03 25.18 25.28
C ASN A 330 1.08 24.19 24.75
N ALA A 331 2.35 24.53 24.99
CA ALA A 331 3.46 23.66 24.59
C ALA A 331 3.42 22.31 25.33
N ILE A 332 3.41 21.23 24.56
CA ILE A 332 3.46 19.86 25.09
C ILE A 332 4.92 19.42 25.15
N THR A 333 5.34 18.91 26.30
CA THR A 333 6.71 18.45 26.57
C THR A 333 6.66 17.04 27.12
N GLN A 334 7.76 16.28 26.98
CA GLN A 334 7.82 14.90 27.47
C GLN A 334 7.47 14.77 28.97
N GLU A 335 7.74 15.81 29.76
CA GLU A 335 7.45 15.85 31.20
C GLU A 335 5.97 16.10 31.51
N ASN A 336 5.26 16.87 30.67
CA ASN A 336 3.86 17.23 30.91
C ASN A 336 2.84 16.31 30.20
N ILE A 337 3.27 15.47 29.25
CA ILE A 337 2.40 14.50 28.57
C ILE A 337 1.53 13.69 29.55
N PRO A 338 2.07 13.08 30.62
CA PRO A 338 1.25 12.26 31.53
C PRO A 338 0.29 13.09 32.40
N LEU A 339 0.45 14.42 32.40
CA LEU A 339 -0.34 15.37 33.17
C LEU A 339 -1.43 16.04 32.34
N GLN A 340 -1.45 15.81 31.03
CA GLN A 340 -2.42 16.40 30.11
C GLN A 340 -3.84 15.97 30.49
N GLN A 341 -4.69 16.96 30.71
CA GLN A 341 -6.11 16.81 31.04
C GLN A 341 -6.85 17.96 30.38
N PHE A 342 -8.07 17.71 29.93
CA PHE A 342 -8.92 18.74 29.38
C PHE A 342 -9.18 19.85 30.40
N ASP A 343 -8.87 21.10 30.04
CA ASP A 343 -9.15 22.30 30.83
C ASP A 343 -10.40 23.05 30.32
N GLU A 344 -11.45 23.06 31.15
CA GLU A 344 -12.73 23.67 30.82
C GLU A 344 -12.59 25.20 30.68
N GLY A 345 -12.65 25.68 29.44
CA GLY A 345 -12.60 27.10 29.10
C GLY A 345 -11.29 27.57 28.47
N ALA A 346 -10.23 26.74 28.50
CA ALA A 346 -9.01 26.94 27.73
C ALA A 346 -8.98 26.06 26.48
N ASP A 347 -9.45 24.81 26.59
CA ASP A 347 -9.39 23.83 25.52
C ASP A 347 -10.68 23.78 24.70
N LEU A 348 -10.54 23.41 23.42
CA LEU A 348 -11.65 23.14 22.53
C LEU A 348 -11.98 21.65 22.56
N HIS A 349 -13.26 21.29 22.66
CA HIS A 349 -13.73 19.91 22.55
C HIS A 349 -14.06 19.52 21.10
N GLY A 350 -13.76 18.27 20.78
CA GLY A 350 -14.02 17.67 19.48
C GLY A 350 -15.48 17.27 19.24
N PRO A 351 -15.73 16.55 18.13
CA PRO A 351 -14.75 16.05 17.17
C PRO A 351 -14.14 17.16 16.31
N PHE A 352 -12.89 16.98 15.89
CA PHE A 352 -12.17 17.88 14.99
C PHE A 352 -11.94 17.24 13.63
N SER A 353 -12.04 18.04 12.58
CA SER A 353 -11.62 17.62 11.25
C SER A 353 -10.09 17.69 11.17
N LEU A 354 -9.45 16.57 10.84
CA LEU A 354 -7.99 16.46 10.71
C LEU A 354 -7.55 16.33 9.26
N GLY A 355 -8.50 16.17 8.34
CA GLY A 355 -8.21 16.12 6.92
C GLY A 355 -9.40 16.54 6.08
N TYR A 356 -9.16 17.35 5.05
CA TYR A 356 -10.15 17.76 4.07
C TYR A 356 -9.70 17.33 2.67
N VAL A 357 -10.69 16.95 1.85
CA VAL A 357 -10.53 16.92 0.39
C VAL A 357 -11.46 17.96 -0.22
N LEU A 358 -10.92 18.76 -1.14
CA LEU A 358 -11.60 19.84 -1.81
C LEU A 358 -11.65 19.53 -3.30
N THR A 359 -12.80 19.79 -3.92
CA THR A 359 -12.96 19.67 -5.38
C THR A 359 -13.56 20.93 -5.97
N ARG A 360 -13.11 21.29 -7.18
CA ARG A 360 -13.62 22.42 -7.94
C ARG A 360 -13.71 22.06 -9.41
N GLU A 361 -14.89 22.23 -10.01
CA GLU A 361 -15.09 22.01 -11.45
C GLU A 361 -14.28 23.03 -12.26
N GLN A 362 -13.38 22.55 -13.12
CA GLN A 362 -12.63 23.41 -14.04
C GLN A 362 -13.22 23.30 -15.45
N GLN A 363 -13.99 24.31 -15.84
CA GLN A 363 -14.66 24.35 -17.16
C GLN A 363 -13.67 24.26 -18.33
N ALA A 364 -12.45 24.78 -18.17
CA ALA A 364 -11.44 24.79 -19.22
C ALA A 364 -10.83 23.41 -19.51
N GLN A 365 -10.80 22.50 -18.53
CA GLN A 365 -10.11 21.21 -18.63
C GLN A 365 -11.07 20.01 -18.59
N SER A 366 -12.38 20.25 -18.46
CA SER A 366 -13.42 19.20 -18.33
C SER A 366 -13.09 18.13 -17.28
N ARG A 367 -12.36 18.53 -16.23
CA ARG A 367 -11.96 17.69 -15.09
C ARG A 367 -12.08 18.48 -13.80
N ASP A 368 -12.28 17.79 -12.69
CA ASP A 368 -12.30 18.42 -11.37
C ASP A 368 -10.87 18.64 -10.88
N GLN A 369 -10.58 19.84 -10.43
CA GLN A 369 -9.38 20.12 -9.65
C GLN A 369 -9.53 19.53 -8.25
N ARG A 370 -8.45 18.93 -7.73
CA ARG A 370 -8.44 18.17 -6.47
C ARG A 370 -7.36 18.72 -5.54
N VAL A 371 -7.75 18.99 -4.30
CA VAL A 371 -6.82 19.39 -3.22
C VAL A 371 -7.09 18.53 -2.00
N ALA A 372 -6.04 18.07 -1.34
CA ALA A 372 -6.13 17.37 -0.06
C ALA A 372 -5.26 18.09 0.97
N ILE A 373 -5.80 18.31 2.16
CA ILE A 373 -5.10 18.97 3.27
C ILE A 373 -5.22 18.06 4.47
N ILE A 374 -4.10 17.62 5.03
CA ILE A 374 -4.04 16.76 6.21
C ILE A 374 -3.29 17.52 7.30
N GLY A 375 -3.89 17.62 8.48
CA GLY A 375 -3.33 18.29 9.66
C GLY A 375 -2.23 17.48 10.36
N ASP A 376 -1.55 16.59 9.65
CA ASP A 376 -0.38 15.87 10.15
C ASP A 376 0.49 15.54 8.93
N SER A 377 1.78 15.76 9.04
CA SER A 377 2.76 15.38 8.03
C SER A 377 3.73 14.30 8.48
N ASP A 378 3.73 13.96 9.77
CA ASP A 378 4.47 12.84 10.32
C ASP A 378 3.88 11.49 9.92
N PHE A 379 2.57 11.36 9.65
CA PHE A 379 1.99 10.06 9.25
C PHE A 379 2.64 9.44 8.01
N VAL A 380 3.24 10.26 7.11
CA VAL A 380 3.98 9.80 5.92
C VAL A 380 5.49 9.70 6.10
N SER A 381 6.01 10.11 7.26
CA SER A 381 7.43 10.01 7.57
C SER A 381 7.88 8.56 7.70
N ASN A 382 9.19 8.33 7.59
CA ASN A 382 9.80 7.01 7.79
C ASN A 382 9.47 6.40 9.16
N ALA A 383 9.22 7.24 10.18
CA ALA A 383 8.82 6.78 11.50
C ALA A 383 7.40 6.20 11.54
N TYR A 384 6.47 6.73 10.73
CA TYR A 384 5.05 6.41 10.86
C TYR A 384 4.38 5.80 9.63
N ILE A 385 4.96 5.89 8.43
CA ILE A 385 4.34 5.38 7.20
C ILE A 385 4.03 3.88 7.25
N GLY A 386 4.83 3.11 8.00
CA GLY A 386 4.62 1.67 8.20
C GLY A 386 3.59 1.31 9.28
N ASN A 387 3.03 2.29 9.99
CA ASN A 387 2.04 2.03 11.03
C ASN A 387 0.64 1.94 10.44
N ALA A 388 -0.09 0.92 10.89
CA ALA A 388 -1.51 0.74 10.62
C ALA A 388 -1.84 0.92 9.11
N ALA A 389 -2.80 1.79 8.74
CA ALA A 389 -3.18 2.07 7.36
C ALA A 389 -2.54 3.34 6.76
N ASN A 390 -1.48 3.89 7.37
CA ASN A 390 -0.89 5.16 6.94
C ASN A 390 -0.39 5.12 5.48
N LEU A 391 0.27 4.02 5.09
CA LEU A 391 0.70 3.84 3.70
C LEU A 391 -0.50 3.78 2.74
N ASP A 392 -1.57 3.05 3.10
CA ASP A 392 -2.77 2.94 2.26
C ASP A 392 -3.43 4.32 2.07
N LEU A 393 -3.58 5.08 3.15
CA LEU A 393 -4.10 6.45 3.11
C LEU A 393 -3.24 7.36 2.22
N ALA A 394 -1.92 7.36 2.43
CA ALA A 394 -0.99 8.21 1.68
C ALA A 394 -1.02 7.89 0.17
N MET A 395 -1.09 6.61 -0.17
CA MET A 395 -1.11 6.15 -1.56
C MET A 395 -2.48 6.39 -2.21
N ALA A 396 -3.57 6.24 -1.47
CA ALA A 396 -4.91 6.58 -1.94
C ALA A 396 -5.05 8.09 -2.22
N LEU A 397 -4.53 8.94 -1.33
CA LEU A 397 -4.51 10.40 -1.50
C LEU A 397 -3.79 10.80 -2.79
N VAL A 398 -2.58 10.26 -3.04
CA VAL A 398 -1.80 10.61 -4.22
C VAL A 398 -2.44 10.11 -5.51
N ASN A 399 -2.92 8.86 -5.54
CA ASN A 399 -3.63 8.34 -6.71
C ASN A 399 -4.91 9.15 -7.01
N TRP A 400 -5.62 9.59 -5.97
CA TRP A 400 -6.76 10.48 -6.13
C TRP A 400 -6.36 11.85 -6.69
N LEU A 401 -5.29 12.45 -6.19
CA LEU A 401 -4.80 13.73 -6.73
C LEU A 401 -4.26 13.59 -8.15
N ALA A 402 -3.73 12.44 -8.54
CA ALA A 402 -3.24 12.16 -9.88
C ALA A 402 -4.35 11.80 -10.90
N HIS A 403 -5.61 11.74 -10.46
CA HIS A 403 -6.79 11.32 -11.25
C HIS A 403 -6.80 9.84 -11.67
N ASP A 404 -6.05 8.99 -10.97
CA ASP A 404 -6.02 7.54 -11.18
C ASP A 404 -7.07 6.84 -10.33
N ASP A 405 -8.34 7.19 -10.52
CA ASP A 405 -9.45 6.73 -9.67
C ASP A 405 -9.61 5.20 -9.64
N LYS A 406 -9.16 4.53 -10.71
CA LYS A 406 -9.10 3.06 -10.79
C LYS A 406 -8.07 2.47 -9.82
N LEU A 407 -6.93 3.14 -9.64
CA LEU A 407 -5.84 2.68 -8.79
C LEU A 407 -6.08 2.96 -7.30
N ILE A 408 -6.94 3.93 -6.96
CA ILE A 408 -7.32 4.20 -5.57
C ILE A 408 -7.92 2.95 -4.90
N LYS A 409 -8.74 2.18 -5.63
CA LYS A 409 -9.44 1.03 -5.08
C LYS A 409 -8.54 -0.17 -4.80
N ILE A 410 -7.28 -0.14 -5.24
CA ILE A 410 -6.37 -1.28 -5.18
C ILE A 410 -5.41 -1.06 -3.98
N PRO A 411 -5.58 -1.81 -2.87
CA PRO A 411 -4.73 -1.65 -1.69
C PRO A 411 -3.26 -1.91 -2.00
N VAL A 412 -2.37 -1.20 -1.30
CA VAL A 412 -0.93 -1.35 -1.52
C VAL A 412 -0.45 -2.64 -0.87
N LYS A 413 0.04 -3.57 -1.69
CA LYS A 413 0.60 -4.81 -1.15
C LYS A 413 1.98 -4.53 -0.56
N THR A 414 2.05 -4.46 0.77
CA THR A 414 3.32 -4.64 1.47
C THR A 414 3.60 -6.13 1.61
N SER A 415 4.83 -6.55 1.36
CA SER A 415 5.23 -7.91 1.74
C SER A 415 5.03 -8.01 3.25
N VAL A 416 4.13 -8.89 3.71
CA VAL A 416 4.04 -9.22 5.14
C VAL A 416 5.40 -9.80 5.49
N GLY A 417 6.25 -8.97 6.10
CA GLY A 417 7.56 -9.39 6.53
C GLY A 417 7.37 -10.62 7.40
N THR A 418 8.10 -11.68 7.12
CA THR A 418 8.36 -12.70 8.14
C THR A 418 9.32 -12.12 9.17
N GLN A 419 8.97 -10.96 9.74
CA GLN A 419 9.71 -10.36 10.82
C GLN A 419 9.24 -11.04 12.09
N LEU A 420 10.07 -11.98 12.55
CA LEU A 420 9.87 -12.62 13.83
C LEU A 420 10.28 -11.61 14.92
N SER A 421 9.34 -10.77 15.35
CA SER A 421 9.56 -9.87 16.48
C SER A 421 9.47 -10.67 17.77
N LEU A 422 10.63 -11.14 18.24
CA LEU A 422 10.76 -11.83 19.52
C LEU A 422 11.16 -10.83 20.59
N THR A 423 10.43 -10.84 21.71
CA THR A 423 10.92 -10.20 22.93
C THR A 423 12.27 -10.81 23.34
N LYS A 424 13.08 -10.07 24.12
CA LYS A 424 14.37 -10.57 24.64
C LYS A 424 14.21 -11.93 25.35
N ASN A 425 13.10 -12.13 26.07
CA ASN A 425 12.80 -13.37 26.78
C ASN A 425 12.48 -14.53 25.83
N GLN A 426 11.66 -14.29 24.80
CA GLN A 426 11.34 -15.31 23.79
C GLN A 426 12.59 -15.72 23.01
N SER A 427 13.45 -14.76 22.64
CA SER A 427 14.73 -15.03 21.98
C SER A 427 15.65 -15.89 22.84
N LEU A 428 15.73 -15.62 24.15
CA LEU A 428 16.56 -16.38 25.07
C LEU A 428 16.04 -17.81 25.30
N ILE A 429 14.71 -17.97 25.43
CA ILE A 429 14.08 -19.29 25.57
C ILE A 429 14.31 -20.15 24.32
N LEU A 430 14.06 -19.58 23.13
CA LEU A 430 14.28 -20.27 21.86
C LEU A 430 15.77 -20.61 21.67
N GLY A 431 16.67 -19.66 21.95
CA GLY A 431 18.11 -19.87 21.87
C GLY A 431 18.60 -21.00 22.78
N LEU A 432 18.25 -20.97 24.08
CA LEU A 432 18.63 -22.02 25.02
C LEU A 432 17.97 -23.37 24.71
N GLY A 433 16.72 -23.36 24.26
CA GLY A 433 15.98 -24.55 23.88
C GLY A 433 16.65 -25.31 22.74
N PHE A 434 16.95 -24.62 21.64
CA PHE A 434 17.55 -25.24 20.46
C PHE A 434 19.05 -25.52 20.58
N LEU A 435 19.81 -24.67 21.29
CA LEU A 435 21.27 -24.78 21.37
C LEU A 435 21.73 -25.70 22.50
N VAL A 436 20.97 -25.81 23.59
CA VAL A 436 21.36 -26.58 24.79
C VAL A 436 20.41 -27.74 25.07
N VAL A 437 19.10 -27.48 25.20
CA VAL A 437 18.15 -28.50 25.62
C VAL A 437 17.98 -29.60 24.56
N LEU A 438 17.82 -29.24 23.29
CA LEU A 438 17.65 -30.20 22.21
C LEU A 438 18.88 -31.12 22.02
N PRO A 439 20.14 -30.62 21.97
CA PRO A 439 21.31 -31.51 21.87
C PRO A 439 21.48 -32.40 23.10
N LEU A 440 21.26 -31.89 24.32
CA LEU A 440 21.39 -32.69 25.54
C LEU A 440 20.32 -33.79 25.63
N THR A 441 19.09 -33.50 25.23
CA THR A 441 18.02 -34.51 25.19
C THR A 441 18.31 -35.59 24.16
N LEU A 442 18.77 -35.22 22.95
CA LEU A 442 19.20 -36.20 21.94
C LEU A 442 20.40 -37.04 22.42
N LEU A 443 21.37 -36.43 23.10
CA LEU A 443 22.53 -37.11 23.66
C LEU A 443 22.11 -38.07 24.80
N ALA A 444 21.23 -37.64 25.69
CA ALA A 444 20.67 -38.48 26.75
C ALA A 444 19.89 -39.68 26.18
N ILE A 445 19.08 -39.47 25.14
CA ILE A 445 18.39 -40.54 24.41
C ILE A 445 19.41 -41.50 23.79
N GLY A 446 20.44 -40.99 23.13
CA GLY A 446 21.51 -41.78 22.53
C GLY A 446 22.25 -42.65 23.57
N LEU A 447 22.66 -42.05 24.68
CA LEU A 447 23.30 -42.75 25.80
C LEU A 447 22.35 -43.77 26.45
N GLY A 448 21.07 -43.44 26.60
CA GLY A 448 20.05 -44.34 27.13
C GLY A 448 19.85 -45.58 26.25
N ILE A 449 19.78 -45.39 24.93
CA ILE A 449 19.70 -46.49 23.96
C ILE A 449 20.98 -47.33 24.00
N TRP A 450 22.16 -46.70 24.03
CA TRP A 450 23.44 -47.39 24.13
C TRP A 450 23.52 -48.25 25.40
N TRP A 451 23.11 -47.71 26.55
CA TRP A 451 23.16 -48.42 27.82
C TRP A 451 22.17 -49.59 27.87
N ARG A 452 20.96 -49.41 27.30
CA ARG A 452 19.97 -50.49 27.19
C ARG A 452 20.40 -51.60 26.24
N ARG A 453 21.12 -51.28 25.17
CA ARG A 453 21.71 -52.26 24.25
C ARG A 453 22.85 -53.05 24.88
N ARG A 454 23.63 -52.46 25.78
CA ARG A 454 24.74 -53.13 26.47
C ARG A 454 24.29 -54.07 27.61
N ARG A 455 23.07 -53.88 28.13
CA ARG A 455 22.47 -54.73 29.17
C ARG A 455 21.61 -55.88 28.62
N ARG A 456 21.33 -55.89 27.31
CA ARG A 456 20.85 -57.07 26.58
C ARG A 456 22.06 -57.82 26.04
#